data_AF-A0A1I0FS40-F1
#
_entry.id   AF-A0A1I0FS40-F1
#
_cell.length_a   1.000
_cell.length_b   1.000
_cell.length_c   1.000
_cell.angle_alpha   90.00
_cell.angle_beta   90.00
_cell.angle_gamma   90.00
#
_symmetry.space_group_name_H-M   'P 1'
#
loop_
_entity.id
_entity.type
_entity.pdbx_description
1 polymer ?
#
loop_
_entity_poly.entity_id
_entity_poly.type
_entity_poly.pdbx_seq_one_letter_code
_entity_poly.pdbx_strand_id
1 'polypeptide(L)'
;MQTISNEERLFQILERIEQKLSPPALAKIALWNTDDIAVSLRRDRGTVMGRVVCLPSFPKAIRLPSATGGRGRPLWKAAEVIR
;
A
#
# COMPACT_ATOMS: atom_id res chain seq x y z
N MET A 1 -1.58 -1.07 43.18
CA MET A 1 -1.56 -1.43 41.75
C MET A 1 -2.84 -0.92 41.11
N GLN A 2 -2.78 0.13 40.30
CA GLN A 2 -3.96 0.59 39.56
C GLN A 2 -4.29 -0.44 38.47
N THR A 3 -5.48 -1.03 38.55
CA THR A 3 -6.06 -1.86 37.49
C THR A 3 -6.47 -0.97 36.33
N ILE A 4 -5.67 -0.98 35.26
CA ILE A 4 -5.95 -0.30 34.00
C ILE A 4 -7.30 -0.80 33.45
N SER A 5 -8.20 0.14 33.10
CA SER A 5 -9.50 -0.16 32.50
C SER A 5 -9.35 -0.90 31.17
N ASN A 6 -10.33 -1.72 30.81
CA ASN A 6 -10.36 -2.38 29.49
C ASN A 6 -10.33 -1.35 28.34
N GLU A 7 -10.93 -0.19 28.54
CA GLU A 7 -10.94 0.90 27.57
C GLU A 7 -9.54 1.49 27.37
N GLU A 8 -8.79 1.74 28.45
CA GLU A 8 -7.40 2.21 28.38
C GLU A 8 -6.48 1.17 27.72
N ARG A 9 -6.73 -0.13 27.95
CA ARG A 9 -6.01 -1.20 27.25
C ARG A 9 -6.30 -1.18 25.75
N LEU A 10 -7.56 -0.97 25.36
CA LEU A 10 -7.94 -0.87 23.96
C LEU A 10 -7.23 0.32 23.29
N PHE A 11 -7.22 1.49 23.92
CA PHE A 11 -6.51 2.66 23.40
C PHE A 11 -5.00 2.41 23.27
N GLN A 12 -4.36 1.80 24.26
CA GLN A 12 -2.93 1.46 24.17
C GLN A 12 -2.62 0.46 23.04
N ILE A 13 -3.53 -0.48 22.77
CA ILE A 13 -3.38 -1.41 21.65
C ILE A 13 -3.50 -0.66 20.33
N LEU A 14 -4.51 0.20 20.18
CA LEU A 14 -4.71 0.99 18.96
C LEU A 14 -3.53 1.91 18.67
N GLU A 15 -3.03 2.62 19.69
CA GLU A 15 -1.86 3.50 19.55
C GLU A 15 -0.61 2.71 19.11
N ARG A 16 -0.38 1.52 19.69
CA ARG A 16 0.73 0.65 19.27
C ARG A 16 0.56 0.11 17.85
N ILE A 17 -0.67 -0.21 17.45
CA ILE A 17 -0.99 -0.64 16.09
C ILE A 17 -0.70 0.53 15.12
N GLU A 18 -1.16 1.73 15.43
CA GLU A 18 -0.93 2.93 14.61
C GLU A 18 0.56 3.26 14.48
N GLN A 19 1.32 3.20 15.58
CA GLN A 19 2.77 3.40 15.56
C GLN A 19 3.47 2.39 14.65
N LYS A 20 3.04 1.12 14.66
CA LYS A 20 3.63 0.06 13.81
C LYS A 20 3.14 0.09 12.36
N LEU A 21 1.89 0.50 12.15
CA LEU A 21 1.27 0.60 10.83
C LEU A 21 1.49 1.97 10.18
N SER A 22 2.25 2.87 10.82
CA SER A 22 2.44 4.24 10.36
C SER A 22 2.69 4.26 8.84
N PRO A 23 1.76 4.84 8.05
CA PRO A 23 1.75 4.75 6.59
C PRO A 23 3.08 5.07 5.89
N PRO A 24 3.92 6.01 6.38
CA PRO A 24 5.18 6.33 5.73
C PRO A 24 6.17 5.16 5.70
N ALA A 25 6.15 4.28 6.71
CA ALA A 25 7.07 3.14 6.77
C ALA A 25 6.65 2.05 5.78
N LEU A 26 5.36 1.72 5.73
CA LEU A 26 4.83 0.73 4.81
C LEU A 26 4.86 1.23 3.35
N ALA A 27 4.54 2.50 3.10
CA ALA A 27 4.61 3.06 1.73
C ALA A 27 6.04 3.05 1.15
N LYS A 28 7.08 3.16 1.99
CA LYS A 28 8.47 3.09 1.53
C LYS A 28 8.89 1.70 1.06
N ILE A 29 8.31 0.64 1.63
CA ILE A 29 8.69 -0.75 1.33
C ILE A 29 7.63 -1.52 0.53
N ALA A 30 6.40 -1.03 0.47
CA ALA A 30 5.29 -1.75 -0.15
C ALA A 30 5.35 -1.68 -1.67
N LEU A 31 5.08 -2.84 -2.27
CA LEU A 31 4.79 -2.99 -3.69
C LEU A 31 3.27 -3.06 -3.85
N TRP A 32 2.71 -2.03 -4.47
CA TRP A 32 1.30 -1.90 -4.77
C TRP A 32 0.95 -2.51 -6.11
N ASN A 33 -0.16 -3.22 -6.16
CA ASN A 33 -0.82 -3.61 -7.40
C ASN A 33 -1.80 -2.51 -7.85
N THR A 34 -2.48 -2.74 -8.97
CA THR A 34 -3.47 -1.79 -9.51
C THR A 34 -4.60 -1.44 -8.54
N ASP A 35 -5.10 -2.40 -7.76
CA ASP A 35 -6.18 -2.18 -6.80
C ASP A 35 -5.72 -1.29 -5.63
N ASP A 36 -4.50 -1.53 -5.12
CA ASP A 36 -3.91 -0.69 -4.08
C ASP A 36 -3.76 0.77 -4.55
N ILE A 37 -3.30 0.97 -5.80
CA ILE A 37 -3.18 2.29 -6.43
C ILE A 37 -4.57 2.93 -6.59
N ALA A 38 -5.57 2.17 -7.03
CA ALA A 38 -6.94 2.64 -7.22
C ALA A 38 -7.54 3.16 -5.90
N VAL A 39 -7.37 2.40 -4.82
CA VAL A 39 -7.78 2.81 -3.47
C VAL A 39 -7.04 4.08 -3.04
N SER A 40 -5.72 4.10 -3.19
CA SER A 40 -4.90 5.24 -2.76
C SER A 40 -5.24 6.54 -3.49
N LEU A 41 -5.38 6.48 -4.82
CA LEU A 41 -5.68 7.65 -5.65
C LEU A 41 -7.19 7.98 -5.71
N ARG A 42 -8.03 7.18 -5.05
CA ARG A 42 -9.50 7.27 -5.11
C ARG A 42 -10.01 7.30 -6.55
N ARG A 43 -9.58 6.33 -7.35
CA ARG A 43 -9.99 6.12 -8.74
C ARG A 43 -10.46 4.69 -8.94
N ASP A 44 -11.24 4.46 -9.99
CA ASP A 44 -11.58 3.10 -10.38
C ASP A 44 -10.37 2.41 -11.04
N ARG A 45 -10.34 1.08 -10.95
CA ARG A 45 -9.27 0.24 -11.50
C ARG A 45 -9.06 0.43 -13.00
N GLY A 46 -10.14 0.61 -13.76
CA GLY A 46 -10.08 0.78 -15.22
C GLY A 46 -9.37 2.08 -15.60
N THR A 47 -9.68 3.18 -14.93
CA THR A 47 -8.98 4.46 -15.07
C THR A 47 -7.51 4.33 -14.70
N VAL A 48 -7.18 3.60 -13.63
CA VAL A 48 -5.77 3.38 -13.26
C VAL A 48 -5.02 2.66 -14.37
N MET A 49 -5.55 1.55 -14.88
CA MET A 49 -4.92 0.76 -15.93
C MET A 49 -4.83 1.47 -17.28
N GLY A 50 -5.88 2.21 -17.67
CA GLY A 50 -5.97 2.79 -18.99
C GLY A 50 -5.33 4.18 -19.11
N ARG A 51 -5.25 4.92 -18.00
CA ARG A 51 -4.86 6.34 -18.02
C ARG A 51 -3.73 6.66 -17.05
N VAL A 52 -3.78 6.17 -15.82
CA VAL A 52 -2.82 6.56 -14.78
C VAL A 52 -1.46 5.89 -15.00
N VAL A 53 -1.42 4.56 -15.09
CA VAL A 53 -0.15 3.81 -15.22
C VAL A 53 0.52 3.98 -16.59
N CYS A 54 -0.23 4.53 -17.56
CA CYS A 54 0.25 4.82 -18.91
C CYS A 54 0.91 6.20 -19.03
N LEU A 55 0.84 7.06 -18.00
CA LEU A 55 1.47 8.37 -18.06
C LEU A 55 2.99 8.21 -18.18
N PRO A 56 3.68 8.99 -19.04
CA PRO A 56 5.13 8.91 -19.19
C PRO A 56 5.90 9.20 -17.90
N SER A 57 5.31 10.00 -17.01
CA SER A 57 5.86 10.33 -15.69
C SER A 57 5.52 9.29 -14.62
N PHE A 58 4.68 8.30 -14.91
CA PHE A 58 4.27 7.31 -13.92
C PHE A 58 5.42 6.33 -13.62
N PRO A 59 5.54 5.83 -12.37
CA PRO A 59 6.59 4.89 -12.00
C PRO A 59 6.63 3.62 -12.86
N LYS A 60 7.83 3.07 -13.05
CA LYS A 60 8.02 1.84 -13.83
C LYS A 60 7.49 0.63 -13.08
N ALA A 61 6.74 -0.22 -13.78
CA ALA A 61 6.24 -1.47 -13.21
C ALA A 61 7.38 -2.46 -12.90
N ILE A 62 7.31 -3.06 -11.72
CA ILE A 62 8.12 -4.17 -11.25
C ILE A 62 7.31 -5.45 -11.47
N ARG A 63 7.94 -6.50 -12.02
CA ARG A 63 7.33 -7.82 -12.17
C ARG A 63 8.17 -8.83 -11.43
N LEU A 64 7.59 -9.43 -10.40
CA LEU A 64 8.23 -10.50 -9.65
C LEU A 64 8.16 -11.82 -10.45
N PRO A 65 9.16 -12.70 -10.32
CA PRO A 65 9.08 -14.05 -10.88
C PRO A 65 7.85 -14.79 -10.33
N SER A 66 7.05 -15.37 -11.22
CA SER A 66 5.99 -16.29 -10.79
C SER A 66 6.60 -17.67 -10.51
N ALA A 67 6.14 -18.35 -9.46
CA ALA A 67 6.51 -19.73 -9.17
C ALA A 67 6.22 -20.70 -10.35
N THR A 68 5.26 -20.33 -11.20
CA THR A 68 4.86 -21.09 -12.39
C THR A 68 5.57 -20.67 -13.68
N GLY A 69 6.62 -19.83 -13.60
CA GLY A 69 7.41 -19.40 -14.77
C GLY A 69 6.75 -18.35 -15.68
N GLY A 70 5.53 -17.90 -15.35
CA GLY A 70 4.85 -16.81 -16.07
C GLY A 70 5.32 -15.41 -15.66
N ARG A 71 4.92 -14.39 -16.44
CA ARG A 71 5.09 -12.99 -16.04
C ARG A 71 4.20 -12.69 -14.83
N GLY A 72 4.81 -12.33 -13.71
CA GLY A 72 4.08 -11.82 -12.55
C GLY A 72 3.25 -10.58 -12.89
N ARG A 73 2.20 -10.36 -12.09
CA ARG A 73 1.37 -9.16 -12.18
C ARG A 73 2.25 -7.91 -11.99
N PRO A 74 1.97 -6.80 -12.69
CA PRO A 74 2.73 -5.58 -12.50
C PRO A 74 2.47 -5.03 -11.08
N LEU A 75 3.55 -4.59 -10.44
CA LEU A 75 3.55 -3.94 -9.14
C LEU A 75 4.33 -2.62 -9.24
N TRP A 76 4.09 -1.69 -8.31
CA TRP A 76 4.75 -0.39 -8.24
C TRP A 76 5.14 -0.08 -6.81
N LYS A 77 6.24 0.65 -6.61
CA LYS A 77 6.59 1.12 -5.27
C LYS A 77 5.57 2.16 -4.83
N ALA A 78 4.94 1.95 -3.68
CA ALA A 78 3.94 2.87 -3.16
C ALA A 78 4.50 4.30 -3.00
N ALA A 79 5.72 4.45 -2.49
CA ALA A 79 6.39 5.74 -2.34
C ALA A 79 6.63 6.50 -3.66
N GLU A 80 6.70 5.80 -4.80
CA GLU A 80 6.85 6.45 -6.11
C GLU A 80 5.48 6.87 -6.69
N VAL A 81 4.38 6.23 -6.25
CA VAL A 81 3.01 6.51 -6.71
C VAL A 81 2.36 7.68 -5.97
N ILE A 82 2.55 7.81 -4.65
CA ILE A 82 1.88 8.82 -3.79
C ILE A 82 2.63 10.17 -3.75
N ARG A 83 3.55 10.42 -4.68
CA ARG A 83 4.44 11.58 -4.59
C ARG A 83 3.69 12.91 -4.69
#